data_AF-A0A924DVF4-F1
#
_entry.id   AF-A0A924DVF4-F1
#
_cell.length_a   1.000
_cell.length_b   1.000
_cell.length_c   1.000
_cell.angle_alpha   90.00
_cell.angle_beta   90.00
_cell.angle_gamma   90.00
#
_symmetry.space_group_name_H-M   'P 1'
#
loop_
_entity.id
_entity.type
_entity.pdbx_description
1 polymer ?
#
loop_
_entity_poly.entity_id
_entity_poly.type
_entity_poly.pdbx_seq_one_letter_code
_entity_poly.pdbx_strand_id
1 'polypeptide(L)' 'MKYAQTHSQEFAAAKAGMDPKTARKYLKPVQLTHEAKAQRNWRTRPDPFFHLWPEVTAILEADKGLKAKTIMD' A
#
# COMPACT_ATOMS: atom_id res chain seq x y z
N MET A 1 17.85 -10.90 -21.76
CA MET A 1 16.60 -11.69 -21.66
C MET A 1 16.47 -12.61 -22.87
N LYS A 2 16.79 -13.90 -22.75
CA LYS A 2 16.86 -14.85 -23.90
C LYS A 2 15.51 -15.10 -24.59
N TYR A 3 14.39 -15.05 -23.85
CA TYR A 3 13.05 -15.31 -24.39
C TYR A 3 12.45 -14.15 -25.20
N ALA A 4 12.92 -12.92 -24.98
CA ALA A 4 12.49 -11.75 -25.77
C ALA A 4 13.15 -11.70 -27.15
N GLN A 5 14.22 -12.49 -27.37
CA GLN A 5 14.93 -12.58 -28.65
C GLN A 5 14.33 -13.63 -29.58
N THR A 6 13.59 -14.62 -29.05
CA THR A 6 13.08 -15.76 -29.81
C THR A 6 11.60 -15.64 -30.18
N HIS A 7 10.77 -14.92 -29.39
CA HIS A 7 9.34 -14.76 -29.65
C HIS A 7 8.94 -13.28 -29.59
N SER A 8 8.07 -12.85 -30.52
CA SER A 8 7.61 -11.46 -30.56
C SER A 8 6.79 -11.13 -29.31
N GLN A 9 6.88 -9.87 -28.87
CA GLN A 9 6.14 -9.40 -27.70
C GLN A 9 4.61 -9.57 -27.87
N GLU A 10 4.12 -9.45 -29.11
CA GLU A 10 2.70 -9.62 -29.45
C GLU A 10 2.25 -11.08 -29.25
N PHE A 11 3.09 -12.04 -29.61
CA PHE A 11 2.81 -13.45 -29.39
C PHE A 11 2.76 -13.79 -27.89
N ALA A 12 3.70 -13.23 -27.11
CA ALA A 12 3.69 -13.38 -25.66
C ALA A 12 2.45 -12.73 -25.02
N ALA A 13 2.05 -11.55 -25.50
CA ALA A 13 0.85 -10.85 -25.04
C ALA A 13 -0.43 -11.64 -25.35
N ALA A 14 -0.56 -12.15 -26.57
CA ALA A 14 -1.67 -13.00 -26.99
C ALA A 14 -1.75 -14.29 -26.16
N LYS A 15 -0.61 -14.95 -25.92
CA LYS A 15 -0.54 -16.15 -25.08
C LYS A 15 -0.93 -15.89 -23.63
N ALA A 16 -0.66 -14.69 -23.12
CA ALA A 16 -1.04 -14.28 -21.78
C ALA A 16 -2.43 -13.62 -21.70
N GLY A 17 -3.17 -13.55 -22.81
CA GLY A 17 -4.50 -12.93 -22.85
C GLY A 17 -4.51 -11.43 -22.56
N MET A 18 -3.39 -10.73 -22.82
CA MET A 18 -3.25 -9.30 -22.58
C MET A 18 -3.06 -8.52 -23.88
N ASP A 19 -3.52 -7.27 -23.88
CA ASP A 19 -3.27 -6.36 -24.99
C ASP A 19 -1.76 -6.06 -25.13
N PRO A 20 -1.19 -6.00 -26.35
CA PRO A 20 0.23 -5.69 -26.56
C PRO A 20 0.68 -4.35 -25.97
N LYS A 21 -0.19 -3.34 -25.88
CA LYS A 21 0.12 -2.06 -25.21
C LYS A 21 0.27 -2.26 -23.70
N THR A 22 -0.57 -3.10 -23.10
CA THR A 22 -0.47 -3.49 -21.69
C THR A 22 0.84 -4.24 -21.44
N ALA A 23 1.18 -5.22 -22.29
CA ALA A 23 2.46 -5.92 -22.20
C ALA A 23 3.66 -4.96 -22.27
N ARG A 24 3.62 -3.95 -23.16
CA ARG A 24 4.67 -2.90 -23.25
C ARG A 24 4.76 -2.07 -21.97
N LYS A 25 3.64 -1.78 -21.32
CA LYS A 25 3.60 -1.04 -20.06
C LYS A 25 4.30 -1.80 -18.93
N TYR A 26 4.12 -3.12 -18.86
CA TYR A 26 4.75 -3.97 -17.85
C TYR A 26 6.23 -4.25 -18.11
N LEU A 27 6.68 -4.26 -19.37
CA LEU A 27 8.11 -4.40 -19.72
C LEU A 27 8.92 -3.13 -19.51
N LYS A 28 8.28 -1.95 -19.61
CA LYS A 28 8.94 -0.71 -19.23
C LYS A 28 9.26 -0.79 -17.73
N PRO A 29 10.42 -0.28 -17.28
CA PRO A 29 10.74 -0.13 -15.86
C PRO A 29 9.84 0.95 -15.26
N VAL A 30 8.56 0.63 -15.11
CA VAL A 30 7.58 1.39 -14.36
C VAL A 30 7.45 0.59 -13.08
N GLN A 31 7.84 1.19 -11.95
CA GLN A 31 7.59 0.61 -10.64
C GLN A 31 6.15 0.09 -10.62
N LEU A 32 5.91 -1.08 -10.01
CA LEU A 32 4.56 -1.61 -9.85
C LEU A 32 3.65 -0.45 -9.48
N THR A 33 2.51 -0.27 -10.15
CA THR A 33 1.65 0.90 -9.94
C THR A 33 1.25 1.11 -8.46
N HIS A 34 1.40 0.06 -7.65
CA HIS A 34 1.34 0.07 -6.20
C HIS A 34 2.61 0.57 -5.49
N GLU A 35 3.81 0.16 -5.90
CA GLU A 35 5.10 0.70 -5.40
C GLU A 35 5.39 2.12 -5.90
N ALA A 36 4.88 2.50 -7.07
CA ALA A 36 5.05 3.83 -7.66
C ALA A 36 4.24 4.92 -6.94
N LYS A 37 3.26 4.54 -6.10
CA LYS A 37 2.54 5.52 -5.29
C LYS A 37 3.40 5.83 -4.07
N ALA A 38 4.02 7.00 -4.09
CA ALA A 38 4.65 7.58 -2.92
C ALA A 38 3.75 7.38 -1.71
N GLN A 39 4.32 6.87 -0.62
CA GLN A 39 3.61 6.63 0.62
C GLN A 39 2.96 7.95 1.05
N ARG A 40 1.62 7.98 1.13
CA ARG A 40 0.91 9.19 1.52
C ARG A 40 1.20 9.46 3.00
N ASN A 41 1.72 10.64 3.29
CA ASN A 41 1.95 11.09 4.67
C ASN A 41 0.71 11.75 5.29
N TRP A 42 -0.35 12.00 4.50
CA TRP A 42 -1.59 12.59 5.00
C TRP A 42 -2.66 11.52 5.25
N ARG A 43 -3.41 11.71 6.34
CA ARG A 43 -4.62 10.92 6.64
C ARG A 43 -5.73 11.37 5.70
N THR A 44 -6.37 10.43 5.02
CA THR A 44 -7.56 10.70 4.16
C THR A 44 -8.86 10.76 4.97
N ARG A 45 -8.83 10.41 6.25
CA ARG A 45 -9.99 10.42 7.16
C ARG A 45 -9.63 11.09 8.48
N PRO A 46 -10.52 11.91 9.06
CA PRO A 46 -10.35 12.42 10.42
C PRO A 46 -10.21 11.28 11.43
N ASP A 47 -9.48 11.54 12.53
CA ASP A 47 -9.27 10.55 13.59
C ASP A 47 -10.58 10.33 14.37
N PRO A 48 -11.16 9.11 14.37
CA PRO A 48 -12.39 8.83 15.11
C PRO A 48 -12.23 8.96 16.63
N PHE A 49 -10.99 8.88 17.16
CA PHE A 49 -10.71 8.93 18.59
C PHE A 49 -10.22 10.31 19.05
N PHE A 50 -10.25 11.33 18.18
CA PHE A 50 -9.74 12.67 18.49
C PHE A 50 -10.31 13.24 19.81
N HIS A 51 -11.61 13.03 20.05
CA HIS A 51 -12.28 13.50 21.26
C HIS A 51 -12.02 12.65 22.50
N LEU A 52 -11.61 11.39 22.32
CA LEU A 52 -11.36 10.43 23.40
C LEU A 52 -9.91 10.49 23.89
N TRP A 53 -9.01 11.04 23.10
CA TRP A 53 -7.58 11.16 23.43
C TRP A 53 -7.26 11.85 24.75
N PRO A 54 -7.89 12.99 25.11
CA PRO A 54 -7.65 13.64 26.40
C PRO A 54 -7.94 12.72 27.60
N GLU A 55 -8.99 11.91 27.50
CA GLU A 55 -9.39 10.99 28.56
C GLU A 55 -8.41 9.82 28.69
N VAL A 56 -8.02 9.21 27.57
CA VAL A 56 -7.03 8.13 27.56
C VAL A 56 -5.68 8.59 28.10
N THR A 57 -5.23 9.81 27.76
CA THR A 57 -3.97 10.35 28.27
C THR A 57 -4.01 10.58 29.77
N ALA A 58 -5.13 11.08 30.31
CA ALA A 58 -5.28 11.30 31.75
C ALA A 58 -5.20 9.97 32.55
N ILE A 59 -5.81 8.90 32.03
CA ILE A 59 -5.76 7.57 32.64
C ILE A 59 -4.32 7.02 32.65
N LEU A 60 -3.60 7.15 31.54
CA LEU A 60 -2.22 6.68 31.42
C LEU A 60 -1.23 7.49 32.28
N GLU A 61 -1.48 8.79 32.47
CA GLU A 61 -0.68 9.63 33.36
C GLU A 61 -0.92 9.29 34.85
N ALA A 62 -2.16 8.97 35.20
CA ALA A 62 -2.55 8.62 36.56
C ALA A 62 -1.98 7.26 37.01
N ASP A 63 -1.88 6.28 36.10
CA ASP A 63 -1.32 4.96 36.40
C ASP A 63 -0.34 4.50 35.30
N LYS A 64 0.95 4.60 35.59
CA LYS A 64 2.04 4.18 34.71
C LYS A 64 2.14 2.65 34.52
N GLY A 65 1.44 1.87 35.34
CA GLY A 65 1.34 0.41 35.21
C GLY A 65 0.24 -0.03 34.25
N LEU A 66 -0.65 0.89 33.88
CA LEU A 66 -1.82 0.62 33.05
C LEU A 66 -1.38 0.46 31.59
N LYS A 67 -1.77 -0.67 30.98
CA LYS A 67 -1.44 -0.96 29.58
C LYS A 67 -2.50 -0.35 28.68
N ALA A 68 -2.10 0.25 27.56
CA ALA A 68 -3.03 0.80 26.57
C ALA A 68 -4.11 -0.21 26.12
N LYS A 69 -3.76 -1.51 26.09
CA LYS A 69 -4.72 -2.59 25.81
C LYS A 69 -5.87 -2.64 26.83
N THR A 70 -5.59 -2.42 28.11
CA THR A 70 -6.60 -2.43 29.18
C THR A 70 -7.61 -1.30 29.05
N ILE A 71 -7.26 -0.20 28.38
CA ILE A 71 -8.17 0.94 28.11
C ILE A 71 -9.08 0.65 26.91
N MET A 72 -8.69 -0.28 26.04
CA MET A 72 -9.34 -0.56 24.75
C MET A 72 -9.99 -1.95 24.64
N ASP A 73 -9.83 -2.81 25.65
CA ASP A 73 -10.56 -4.08 25.82
C ASP A 73 -11.98 -3.81 26.35
#